data_AF-A0A6C0EX81-F1
#
_entry.id   AF-A0A6C0EX81-F1
#
_cell.length_a   1.000
_cell.length_b   1.000
_cell.length_c   1.000
_cell.angle_alpha   90.00
_cell.angle_beta   90.00
_cell.angle_gamma   90.00
#
_symmetry.space_group_name_H-M   'P 1'
#
loop_
_entity.id
_entity.type
_entity.pdbx_description
1 polymer ?
#
loop_
_entity_poly.entity_id
_entity_poly.type
_entity_poly.pdbx_seq_one_letter_code
_entity_poly.pdbx_strand_id
1 'polypeptide(L)'
;MPKYIVEGGFNFYEELYKSLDDELVDTPIPDDTQNSTNDFNNVCLISNLPLTDKFVTLECKHKFNYMPLYNDLVNHKKKYNTMERKTLKCTEIRCPYCRNIQNKLLPYYDDIEISKVHGVNHISETTLIMNQFDNVSCKSYIAGTCSHEYMCSDGTTMPCTNSMVTLLCNKYYCANHKYFGKMAILKEIKIKEKLELHAKILEAKKKILEEKKKTKLAAKMVKDLAKEEAKKVKACAKAAKVTTHAENIENVIISTQSGCVQLLTTGKNKGKSCSCAKIYQNNLCLRHHNLINKNKPYDGTGTNYGNPEQAGLWVQWVNGQEPEPDTDPDPEPK
;
A
#
# COMPACT_ATOMS: atom_id res chain seq x y z
N MET A 1 -31.92 40.56 15.01
CA MET A 1 -31.93 40.21 13.58
C MET A 1 -31.22 41.32 12.82
N PRO A 2 -30.26 41.02 11.94
CA PRO A 2 -29.60 42.06 11.14
C PRO A 2 -30.63 42.65 10.17
N LYS A 3 -30.81 43.97 10.20
CA LYS A 3 -31.57 44.71 9.18
C LYS A 3 -30.66 44.83 7.96
N TYR A 4 -30.86 44.02 6.93
CA TYR A 4 -30.17 44.21 5.66
C TYR A 4 -30.96 45.18 4.78
N ILE A 5 -30.24 46.02 4.04
CA ILE A 5 -30.82 47.01 3.13
C ILE A 5 -31.12 46.28 1.82
N VAL A 6 -32.39 46.26 1.43
CA VAL A 6 -32.84 45.67 0.17
C VAL A 6 -32.69 46.75 -0.92
N GLU A 7 -31.57 46.77 -1.64
CA GLU A 7 -31.42 47.67 -2.78
C GLU A 7 -32.31 47.18 -3.94
N GLY A 8 -33.16 48.06 -4.48
CA GLY A 8 -33.98 47.76 -5.66
C GLY A 8 -35.21 46.86 -5.45
N GLY A 9 -35.66 46.67 -4.20
CA GLY A 9 -36.87 45.88 -3.91
C GLY A 9 -36.72 44.37 -4.13
N PHE A 10 -35.50 43.90 -4.40
CA PHE A 10 -35.20 42.49 -4.59
C PHE A 10 -34.60 41.87 -3.32
N ASN A 11 -35.37 41.06 -2.62
CA ASN A 11 -34.91 40.36 -1.43
C ASN A 11 -34.12 39.10 -1.85
N PHE A 12 -32.80 39.24 -2.02
CA PHE A 12 -31.90 38.16 -2.45
C PHE A 12 -32.06 36.86 -1.62
N TYR A 13 -32.34 36.98 -0.32
CA TYR A 13 -32.53 35.83 0.54
C TYR A 13 -33.85 35.10 0.28
N GLU A 14 -34.94 35.83 -0.01
CA GLU A 14 -36.22 35.20 -0.36
C GLU A 14 -36.09 34.38 -1.65
N GLU A 15 -35.38 34.89 -2.65
CA GLU A 15 -35.17 34.13 -3.89
C GLU A 15 -34.33 32.86 -3.68
N LEU A 16 -33.32 32.94 -2.79
CA LEU A 16 -32.54 31.77 -2.37
C LEU A 16 -33.41 30.72 -1.68
N TYR A 17 -34.29 31.13 -0.75
CA TYR A 17 -35.18 30.18 -0.06
C TYR A 17 -36.21 29.54 -0.98
N LYS A 18 -36.79 30.29 -1.93
CA LYS A 18 -37.71 29.72 -2.93
C LYS A 18 -37.11 28.55 -3.72
N SER A 19 -35.81 28.61 -4.02
CA SER A 19 -35.11 27.52 -4.71
C SER A 19 -34.80 26.29 -3.84
N LEU A 20 -34.94 26.39 -2.52
CA LEU A 20 -34.76 25.28 -1.58
C LEU A 20 -36.08 24.57 -1.27
N ASP A 21 -37.20 25.29 -1.37
CA ASP A 21 -38.53 24.79 -0.98
C ASP A 21 -39.22 23.94 -2.07
N ASP A 22 -38.78 24.01 -3.34
CA ASP A 22 -39.36 23.23 -4.45
C ASP A 22 -39.10 21.71 -4.37
N GLU A 23 -38.23 21.23 -3.46
CA GLU A 23 -37.99 19.79 -3.23
C GLU A 23 -38.68 19.21 -1.97
N LEU A 24 -39.37 20.02 -1.16
CA LEU A 24 -40.07 19.54 0.03
C LEU A 24 -41.58 19.77 -0.09
N VAL A 25 -42.26 18.79 -0.69
CA VAL A 25 -43.73 18.69 -0.65
C VAL A 25 -44.20 18.64 0.80
N ASP A 26 -44.94 19.68 1.19
CA ASP A 26 -45.71 19.80 2.42
C ASP A 26 -46.59 18.57 2.70
N THR A 27 -46.35 17.92 3.83
CA THR A 27 -47.45 17.31 4.60
C THR A 27 -47.58 18.09 5.91
N PRO A 28 -48.77 18.64 6.23
CA PRO A 28 -48.96 19.36 7.48
C PRO A 28 -49.11 18.34 8.62
N ILE A 29 -48.13 18.28 9.53
CA ILE A 29 -48.26 17.53 10.79
C ILE A 29 -48.54 18.55 11.90
N PRO A 30 -49.73 18.50 12.53
CA PRO A 30 -49.99 19.21 13.76
C PRO A 30 -49.46 18.42 14.97
N ASP A 31 -49.05 19.21 15.96
CA ASP A 31 -49.09 18.94 17.40
C ASP A 31 -48.01 18.08 18.07
N ASP A 32 -47.54 18.66 19.18
CA ASP A 32 -46.70 18.14 20.26
C ASP A 32 -46.19 16.70 20.15
N THR A 33 -44.95 16.53 19.68
CA THR A 33 -44.07 15.48 20.17
C THR A 33 -42.61 15.82 19.93
N GLN A 34 -41.84 15.94 21.01
CA GLN A 34 -40.39 16.07 20.96
C GLN A 34 -39.77 14.82 20.31
N ASN A 35 -39.45 14.87 19.03
CA ASN A 35 -38.34 14.14 18.41
C ASN A 35 -38.32 14.37 16.89
N SER A 36 -37.37 15.16 16.39
CA SER A 36 -36.59 14.90 15.16
C SER A 36 -35.81 16.14 14.73
N THR A 37 -34.51 15.94 14.46
CA THR A 37 -33.57 16.69 13.59
C THR A 37 -32.18 16.80 14.23
N ASN A 38 -31.51 15.66 14.43
CA ASN A 38 -30.11 15.64 14.90
C ASN A 38 -29.16 14.91 13.94
N ASP A 39 -29.43 14.97 12.64
CA ASP A 39 -28.64 14.25 11.63
C ASP A 39 -27.38 15.00 11.15
N PHE A 40 -27.26 16.31 11.47
CA PHE A 40 -26.03 17.07 11.20
C PHE A 40 -24.83 16.66 12.07
N ASN A 41 -25.05 15.90 13.15
CA ASN A 41 -23.99 15.44 14.05
C ASN A 41 -23.18 14.25 13.51
N ASN A 42 -23.64 13.66 12.40
CA ASN A 42 -23.06 12.47 11.79
C ASN A 42 -22.40 12.75 10.44
N VAL A 43 -22.08 14.02 10.15
CA VAL A 43 -21.42 14.43 8.90
C VAL A 43 -20.01 14.94 9.19
N CYS A 44 -19.07 14.60 8.32
CA CYS A 44 -17.71 15.10 8.33
C CYS A 44 -17.67 16.56 7.85
N LEU A 45 -17.20 17.48 8.69
CA LEU A 45 -17.15 18.93 8.41
C LEU A 45 -16.13 19.38 7.33
N ILE A 46 -15.39 18.44 6.73
CA ILE A 46 -14.46 18.72 5.62
C ILE A 46 -15.04 18.26 4.29
N SER A 47 -15.54 17.01 4.24
CA SER A 47 -16.04 16.40 3.00
C SER A 47 -17.54 16.51 2.84
N ASN A 48 -18.28 16.94 3.88
CA ASN A 48 -19.74 16.92 3.94
C ASN A 48 -20.35 15.54 3.64
N LEU A 49 -19.59 14.48 3.91
CA LEU A 49 -20.01 13.08 3.78
C LEU A 49 -20.34 12.50 5.16
N PRO A 50 -21.18 11.46 5.25
CA PRO A 50 -21.42 10.78 6.52
C PRO A 50 -20.12 10.32 7.17
N LEU A 51 -20.10 10.33 8.51
CA LEU A 51 -18.98 9.85 9.29
C LEU A 51 -18.80 8.35 9.04
N THR A 52 -17.58 7.96 8.68
CA THR A 52 -17.22 6.55 8.51
C THR A 52 -16.84 5.92 9.84
N ASP A 53 -16.73 4.58 9.91
CA ASP A 53 -16.36 3.85 11.12
C ASP A 53 -15.07 4.38 11.79
N LYS A 54 -14.15 4.92 10.97
CA LYS A 54 -12.87 5.49 11.41
C LYS A 54 -12.94 7.02 11.46
N PHE A 55 -13.93 7.55 12.14
CA PHE A 55 -13.99 8.99 12.42
C PHE A 55 -13.08 9.36 13.61
N VAL A 56 -12.61 10.60 13.59
CA VAL A 56 -11.78 11.16 14.67
C VAL A 56 -12.51 12.35 15.26
N THR A 57 -12.59 12.38 16.58
CA THR A 57 -13.09 13.54 17.33
C THR A 57 -11.90 14.27 17.95
N LEU A 58 -11.74 15.55 17.61
CA LEU A 58 -10.69 16.41 18.16
C LEU A 58 -11.08 16.95 19.56
N GLU A 59 -10.14 17.52 20.30
CA GLU A 59 -10.38 18.12 21.63
C GLU A 59 -11.37 19.28 21.57
N CYS A 60 -11.40 19.97 20.42
CA CYS A 60 -12.39 21.01 20.11
C CYS A 60 -13.78 20.45 19.74
N LYS A 61 -14.03 19.15 19.94
CA LYS A 61 -15.29 18.42 19.70
C LYS A 61 -15.73 18.29 18.25
N HIS A 62 -14.96 18.81 17.29
CA HIS A 62 -15.23 18.61 15.87
C HIS A 62 -14.90 17.18 15.45
N LYS A 63 -15.78 16.59 14.63
CA LYS A 63 -15.67 15.24 14.11
C LYS A 63 -15.32 15.27 12.63
N PHE A 64 -14.39 14.42 12.23
CA PHE A 64 -13.95 14.32 10.84
C PHE A 64 -13.69 12.87 10.47
N ASN A 65 -13.85 12.56 9.19
CA ASN A 65 -13.34 11.32 8.63
C ASN A 65 -11.81 11.36 8.61
N TYR A 66 -11.19 10.21 8.90
CA TYR A 66 -9.73 10.12 9.03
C TYR A 66 -9.00 10.60 7.79
N MET A 67 -9.42 10.17 6.60
CA MET A 67 -8.75 10.49 5.33
C MET A 67 -8.73 11.99 5.01
N PRO A 68 -9.87 12.71 4.99
CA PRO A 68 -9.89 14.16 4.80
C PRO A 68 -9.04 14.91 5.84
N LEU A 69 -9.15 14.54 7.11
CA LEU A 69 -8.40 15.19 8.20
C LEU A 69 -6.89 14.95 8.05
N TYR A 70 -6.48 13.71 7.76
CA TYR A 70 -5.09 13.35 7.54
C TYR A 70 -4.48 14.17 6.40
N ASN A 71 -5.17 14.26 5.26
CA ASN A 71 -4.69 15.02 4.10
C ASN A 71 -4.54 16.52 4.39
N ASP A 72 -5.49 17.12 5.12
CA ASP A 72 -5.40 18.53 5.54
C ASP A 72 -4.17 18.77 6.42
N LEU A 73 -3.96 17.93 7.44
CA LEU A 73 -2.82 18.04 8.35
C LEU A 73 -1.48 17.82 7.65
N VAL A 74 -1.40 16.85 6.73
CA VAL A 74 -0.19 16.61 5.93
C VAL A 74 0.13 17.83 5.07
N ASN A 75 -0.88 18.43 4.43
CA ASN A 75 -0.69 19.65 3.65
C ASN A 75 -0.23 20.80 4.53
N HIS A 76 -0.85 21.01 5.69
CA HIS A 76 -0.48 22.07 6.63
C HIS A 76 0.96 21.92 7.14
N LYS A 77 1.47 20.70 7.34
CA LYS A 77 2.84 20.49 7.85
C LYS A 77 3.91 20.50 6.78
N LYS A 78 3.59 20.08 5.55
CA LYS A 78 4.58 19.98 4.47
C LYS A 78 4.64 21.21 3.59
N LYS A 79 3.51 21.86 3.33
CA LYS A 79 3.44 23.05 2.49
C LYS A 79 3.45 24.29 3.38
N TYR A 80 4.44 25.15 3.16
CA TYR A 80 4.46 26.46 3.79
C TYR A 80 3.26 27.26 3.29
N ASN A 81 2.40 27.69 4.21
CA ASN A 81 1.26 28.55 3.89
C ASN A 81 1.49 29.93 4.51
N THR A 82 1.73 30.93 3.66
CA THR A 82 1.95 32.32 4.07
C THR A 82 0.78 32.92 4.85
N MET A 83 -0.43 32.38 4.69
CA MET A 83 -1.63 32.82 5.41
C MET A 83 -1.72 32.30 6.85
N GLU A 84 -0.87 31.32 7.22
CA GLU A 84 -0.86 30.76 8.57
C GLU A 84 0.09 31.55 9.47
N ARG A 85 -0.46 32.19 10.50
CA ARG A 85 0.32 33.06 11.41
C ARG A 85 1.17 32.27 12.42
N LYS A 86 0.81 31.01 12.70
CA LYS A 86 1.45 30.19 13.74
C LYS A 86 1.99 28.91 13.14
N THR A 87 3.27 28.66 13.35
CA THR A 87 3.91 27.39 13.03
C THR A 87 3.57 26.37 14.12
N LEU A 88 3.07 25.20 13.72
CA LEU A 88 2.76 24.11 14.65
C LEU A 88 4.03 23.35 15.00
N LYS A 89 4.16 22.92 16.26
CA LYS A 89 5.21 21.97 16.63
C LYS A 89 4.98 20.61 15.97
N CYS A 90 6.01 19.77 15.95
CA CYS A 90 5.90 18.41 15.45
C CYS A 90 4.85 17.58 16.19
N THR A 91 4.64 17.83 17.49
CA THR A 91 3.64 17.13 18.33
C THR A 91 2.24 17.75 18.30
N GLU A 92 2.07 18.88 17.63
CA GLU A 92 0.81 19.64 17.62
C GLU A 92 0.06 19.43 16.30
N ILE A 93 -1.27 19.30 16.35
CA ILE A 93 -2.13 19.35 15.18
C ILE A 93 -3.20 20.42 15.34
N ARG A 94 -3.70 20.93 14.21
CA ARG A 94 -4.70 21.99 14.19
C ARG A 94 -6.01 21.46 13.63
N CYS A 95 -7.13 21.82 14.25
CA CYS A 95 -8.44 21.58 13.69
C CYS A 95 -8.63 22.35 12.37
N PRO A 96 -9.08 21.70 11.28
CA PRO A 96 -9.33 22.39 10.01
C PRO A 96 -10.47 23.41 10.10
N TYR A 97 -11.47 23.13 10.96
CA TYR A 97 -12.67 23.95 11.10
C TYR A 97 -12.45 25.16 12.01
N CYS A 98 -12.19 24.95 13.30
CA CYS A 98 -12.06 26.04 14.28
C CYS A 98 -10.63 26.52 14.50
N ARG A 99 -9.64 25.93 13.83
CA ARG A 99 -8.21 26.27 13.97
C ARG A 99 -7.62 26.08 15.38
N ASN A 100 -8.34 25.43 16.29
CA ASN A 100 -7.82 25.10 17.61
C ASN A 100 -6.62 24.15 17.50
N ILE A 101 -5.57 24.44 18.26
CA ILE A 101 -4.33 23.66 18.28
C ILE A 101 -4.39 22.70 19.47
N GLN A 102 -4.05 21.44 19.23
CA GLN A 102 -4.01 20.41 20.26
C GLN A 102 -2.68 19.64 20.19
N ASN A 103 -2.23 19.10 21.32
CA ASN A 103 -0.96 18.37 21.45
C ASN A 103 -1.07 16.86 21.17
N LYS A 104 -2.23 16.42 20.70
CA LYS A 104 -2.53 15.01 20.42
C LYS A 104 -2.54 14.75 18.92
N LEU A 105 -1.59 13.92 18.46
CA LEU A 105 -1.52 13.46 17.07
C LEU A 105 -2.68 12.52 16.70
N LEU A 106 -2.86 12.31 15.40
CA LEU A 106 -3.84 11.34 14.90
C LEU A 106 -3.43 9.91 15.29
N PRO A 107 -4.39 9.06 15.71
CA PRO A 107 -4.14 7.63 15.88
C PRO A 107 -3.68 6.99 14.58
N TYR A 108 -2.71 6.07 14.64
CA TYR A 108 -2.32 5.27 13.48
C TYR A 108 -3.13 3.97 13.45
N TYR A 109 -3.66 3.64 12.28
CA TYR A 109 -4.46 2.45 12.04
C TYR A 109 -3.74 1.57 11.01
N ASP A 110 -3.28 0.37 11.41
CA ASP A 110 -2.54 -0.56 10.54
C ASP A 110 -3.41 -1.10 9.37
N ASP A 111 -4.73 -1.06 9.54
CA ASP A 111 -5.73 -1.56 8.59
C ASP A 111 -6.14 -0.50 7.54
N ILE A 112 -5.63 0.73 7.64
CA ILE A 112 -5.69 1.70 6.54
C ILE A 112 -4.30 1.79 5.93
N GLU A 113 -4.16 1.50 4.64
CA GLU A 113 -2.90 1.58 3.89
C GLU A 113 -2.41 3.03 3.73
N ILE A 114 -2.08 3.69 4.84
CA ILE A 114 -1.63 5.07 4.89
C ILE A 114 -0.21 5.12 5.44
N SER A 115 0.62 5.93 4.78
CA SER A 115 2.01 6.15 5.16
C SER A 115 2.12 6.81 6.54
N LYS A 116 3.12 6.40 7.33
CA LYS A 116 3.51 7.09 8.56
C LYS A 116 4.19 8.41 8.19
N VAL A 117 3.62 9.52 8.63
CA VAL A 117 4.12 10.89 8.42
C VAL A 117 4.44 11.52 9.77
N HIS A 118 5.70 11.94 9.92
CA HIS A 118 6.21 12.59 11.12
C HIS A 118 5.37 13.83 11.47
N GLY A 119 4.89 13.85 12.71
CA GLY A 119 4.12 14.93 13.30
C GLY A 119 2.66 15.01 12.88
N VAL A 120 2.14 14.01 12.16
CA VAL A 120 0.70 13.90 11.85
C VAL A 120 0.09 12.67 12.53
N ASN A 121 0.55 11.47 12.14
CA ASN A 121 0.08 10.19 12.67
C ASN A 121 1.19 9.41 13.40
N HIS A 122 2.44 9.87 13.33
CA HIS A 122 3.58 9.21 13.95
C HIS A 122 4.63 10.24 14.38
N ILE A 123 5.36 9.93 15.46
CA ILE A 123 6.52 10.71 15.90
C ILE A 123 7.77 9.89 15.61
N SER A 124 8.49 10.28 14.56
CA SER A 124 9.85 9.80 14.30
C SER A 124 10.82 10.33 15.34
N GLU A 125 11.38 9.40 16.11
CA GLU A 125 12.42 9.65 17.12
C GLU A 125 13.64 10.32 16.48
N THR A 126 14.02 9.91 15.27
CA THR A 126 15.10 10.50 14.45
C THR A 126 14.92 12.00 14.24
N THR A 127 13.70 12.45 13.90
CA THR A 127 13.43 13.87 13.63
C THR A 127 13.30 14.69 14.91
N LEU A 128 12.72 14.12 15.98
CA LEU A 128 12.72 14.75 17.30
C LEU A 128 14.13 15.00 17.79
N ILE A 129 14.99 14.00 17.65
CA ILE A 129 16.41 14.06 17.94
C ILE A 129 16.97 15.20 17.12
N MET A 130 16.96 15.17 15.78
CA MET A 130 17.49 16.25 14.95
C MET A 130 17.12 17.67 15.42
N ASN A 131 15.84 17.92 15.73
CA ASN A 131 15.33 19.22 16.18
C ASN A 131 15.75 19.60 17.61
N GLN A 132 15.95 18.64 18.52
CA GLN A 132 16.49 18.91 19.87
C GLN A 132 17.93 19.44 19.84
N PHE A 133 18.73 19.13 18.80
CA PHE A 133 20.13 19.57 18.72
C PHE A 133 20.26 21.02 18.26
N ASP A 134 19.30 21.51 17.47
CA ASP A 134 19.34 22.82 16.84
C ASP A 134 18.77 23.92 17.75
N ASN A 135 18.13 23.53 18.87
CA ASN A 135 17.65 24.46 19.86
C ASN A 135 18.81 24.98 20.73
N VAL A 136 19.26 26.20 20.41
CA VAL A 136 20.31 26.97 21.08
C VAL A 136 20.03 27.22 22.58
N SER A 137 18.82 26.88 23.05
CA SER A 137 18.36 27.05 24.43
C SER A 137 18.85 25.99 25.42
N CYS A 138 19.40 24.85 24.98
CA CYS A 138 19.97 23.83 25.87
C CYS A 138 21.37 24.24 26.35
N LYS A 139 21.46 25.32 27.13
CA LYS A 139 22.72 25.89 27.67
C LYS A 139 23.11 25.38 29.07
N SER A 140 22.31 24.52 29.68
CA SER A 140 22.64 23.94 30.98
C SER A 140 23.60 22.77 30.80
N TYR A 141 24.90 23.09 30.69
CA TYR A 141 25.95 22.10 30.88
C TYR A 141 25.93 21.61 32.32
N ILE A 142 26.10 20.31 32.50
CA ILE A 142 26.26 19.68 33.80
C ILE A 142 27.66 19.08 33.89
N ALA A 143 28.17 18.96 35.11
CA ALA A 143 29.40 18.21 35.35
C ALA A 143 29.11 16.71 35.19
N GLY A 144 29.83 16.04 34.29
CA GLY A 144 29.69 14.62 34.00
C GLY A 144 30.74 14.12 33.02
N THR A 145 30.74 12.83 32.69
CA THR A 145 31.73 12.25 31.76
C THR A 145 31.17 12.15 30.34
N CYS A 146 31.97 12.56 29.35
CA CYS A 146 31.56 12.49 27.95
C CYS A 146 31.63 11.05 27.42
N SER A 147 30.53 10.54 26.89
CA SER A 147 30.38 9.20 26.30
C SER A 147 31.03 9.05 24.91
N HIS A 148 31.99 9.91 24.56
CA HIS A 148 32.72 9.81 23.30
C HIS A 148 34.09 9.20 23.54
N GLU A 149 34.43 8.22 22.70
CA GLU A 149 35.69 7.49 22.74
C GLU A 149 36.42 7.71 21.42
N TYR A 150 37.72 7.95 21.52
CA TYR A 150 38.63 8.05 20.37
C TYR A 150 39.30 6.71 20.14
N MET A 151 39.54 6.37 18.88
CA MET A 151 40.38 5.23 18.50
C MET A 151 41.81 5.70 18.32
N CYS A 152 42.75 5.15 19.09
CA CYS A 152 44.18 5.34 18.89
C CYS A 152 44.70 4.43 17.77
N SER A 153 45.87 4.76 17.23
CA SER A 153 46.55 3.99 16.17
C SER A 153 46.78 2.53 16.57
N ASP A 154 47.00 2.28 17.86
CA ASP A 154 47.25 0.95 18.43
C ASP A 154 45.96 0.14 18.67
N GLY A 155 44.80 0.67 18.25
CA GLY A 155 43.49 0.04 18.43
C GLY A 155 42.87 0.23 19.82
N THR A 156 43.55 0.91 20.73
CA THR A 156 43.03 1.25 22.07
C THR A 156 42.02 2.39 21.99
N THR A 157 41.00 2.35 22.87
CA THR A 157 40.03 3.43 23.00
C THR A 157 40.38 4.36 24.16
N MET A 158 40.37 5.67 23.91
CA MET A 158 40.61 6.70 24.92
C MET A 158 39.34 7.53 25.13
N PRO A 159 38.84 7.68 26.37
CA PRO A 159 37.64 8.47 26.63
C PRO A 159 37.95 9.97 26.55
N CYS A 160 36.92 10.76 26.21
CA CYS A 160 37.02 12.21 26.27
C CYS A 160 37.19 12.71 27.71
N THR A 161 38.13 13.63 27.92
CA THR A 161 38.47 14.22 29.23
C THR A 161 37.57 15.40 29.64
N ASN A 162 36.69 15.86 28.75
CA ASN A 162 35.86 17.03 29.03
C ASN A 162 34.71 16.67 29.98
N SER A 163 34.61 17.42 31.07
CA SER A 163 33.63 17.22 32.14
C SER A 163 32.34 18.03 31.97
N MET A 164 32.31 18.99 31.04
CA MET A 164 31.12 19.80 30.77
C MET A 164 30.29 19.14 29.68
N VAL A 165 29.21 18.48 30.08
CA VAL A 165 28.40 17.64 29.20
C VAL A 165 26.93 18.07 29.18
N THR A 166 26.24 17.68 28.12
CA THR A 166 24.78 17.80 27.98
C THR A 166 24.21 16.39 27.84
N LEU A 167 23.00 16.16 28.38
CA LEU A 167 22.28 14.90 28.24
C LEU A 167 21.61 14.82 26.85
N LEU A 168 21.88 13.74 26.12
CA LEU A 168 21.27 13.44 24.82
C LEU A 168 20.87 11.95 24.76
N CYS A 169 19.56 11.69 24.70
CA CYS A 169 18.99 10.33 24.58
C CYS A 169 19.68 9.30 25.50
N ASN A 170 19.83 9.65 26.79
CA ASN A 170 20.44 8.83 27.85
C ASN A 170 21.98 8.69 27.79
N LYS A 171 22.67 9.41 26.91
CA LYS A 171 24.14 9.52 26.88
C LYS A 171 24.57 10.96 27.10
N TYR A 172 25.80 11.17 27.58
CA TYR A 172 26.31 12.50 27.87
C TYR A 172 27.38 12.89 26.85
N TYR A 173 27.29 14.07 26.24
CA TYR A 173 28.30 14.54 25.30
C TYR A 173 28.73 15.97 25.63
N CYS A 174 30.04 16.23 25.51
CA CYS A 174 30.57 17.59 25.66
C CYS A 174 30.24 18.46 24.45
N ALA A 175 30.47 19.77 24.56
CA ALA A 175 30.19 20.71 23.48
C ALA A 175 30.87 20.30 22.14
N ASN A 176 32.10 19.81 22.21
CA ASN A 176 32.88 19.39 21.04
C ASN A 176 32.37 18.07 20.43
N HIS A 177 31.79 17.18 21.24
CA HIS A 177 31.29 15.87 20.80
C HIS A 177 29.78 15.79 20.65
N LYS A 178 29.05 16.89 20.85
CA LYS A 178 27.59 16.94 20.67
C LYS A 178 27.19 16.49 19.26
N TYR A 179 27.95 16.90 18.24
CA TYR A 179 27.72 16.48 16.86
C TYR A 179 27.99 14.98 16.63
N PHE A 180 29.10 14.46 17.15
CA PHE A 180 29.42 13.03 17.04
C PHE A 180 28.40 12.16 17.78
N GLY A 181 27.95 12.60 18.97
CA GLY A 181 26.85 11.98 19.70
C GLY A 181 25.55 11.97 18.89
N LYS A 182 25.20 13.09 18.24
CA LYS A 182 24.06 13.17 17.30
C LYS A 182 24.15 12.07 16.23
N MET A 183 25.30 11.97 15.58
CA MET A 183 25.51 11.00 14.50
C MET A 183 25.49 9.56 15.00
N ALA A 184 26.08 9.28 16.17
CA ALA A 184 26.08 7.96 16.78
C ALA A 184 24.65 7.49 17.12
N ILE A 185 23.84 8.35 17.77
CA ILE A 185 22.45 8.04 18.11
C ILE A 185 21.62 7.81 16.82
N LEU A 186 21.76 8.67 15.82
CA LEU A 186 21.07 8.50 14.54
C LEU A 186 21.46 7.20 13.83
N LYS A 187 22.72 6.79 13.94
CA LYS A 187 23.21 5.52 13.40
C LYS A 187 22.59 4.33 14.14
N GLU A 188 22.52 4.38 15.48
CA GLU A 188 21.88 3.36 16.30
C GLU A 188 20.40 3.16 15.94
N ILE A 189 19.65 4.26 15.78
CA ILE A 189 18.23 4.21 15.38
C ILE A 189 18.08 3.57 14.00
N LYS A 190 18.86 4.02 13.00
CA LYS A 190 18.83 3.43 11.65
C LYS A 190 19.17 1.95 11.63
N ILE A 191 20.10 1.50 12.48
CA ILE A 191 20.44 0.08 12.62
C ILE A 191 19.25 -0.67 13.20
N LYS A 192 18.62 -0.16 14.26
CA LYS A 192 17.45 -0.77 14.90
C LYS A 192 16.28 -0.91 13.92
N GLU A 193 15.96 0.14 13.17
CA GLU A 193 14.91 0.12 12.13
C GLU A 193 15.19 -0.94 11.06
N LYS A 194 16.45 -1.06 10.60
CA LYS A 194 16.85 -2.09 9.63
C LYS A 194 16.70 -3.50 10.20
N LEU A 195 17.07 -3.71 11.46
CA LEU A 195 16.93 -5.01 12.14
C LEU A 195 15.44 -5.40 12.28
N GLU A 196 14.59 -4.46 12.68
CA GLU A 196 13.14 -4.69 12.79
C GLU A 196 12.49 -4.99 11.43
N LEU A 197 12.89 -4.27 10.37
CA LEU A 197 12.42 -4.55 9.01
C LEU A 197 12.86 -5.94 8.55
N HIS A 198 14.12 -6.29 8.77
CA HIS A 198 14.66 -7.60 8.42
C HIS A 198 13.94 -8.73 9.18
N ALA A 199 13.63 -8.54 10.46
CA ALA A 199 12.86 -9.48 11.27
C ALA A 199 11.45 -9.71 10.70
N LYS A 200 10.73 -8.65 10.30
CA LYS A 200 9.41 -8.74 9.67
C LYS A 200 9.45 -9.50 8.34
N ILE A 201 10.46 -9.25 7.51
CA ILE A 201 10.65 -9.96 6.24
C ILE A 201 10.91 -11.45 6.48
N LEU A 202 11.75 -11.78 7.46
CA LEU A 202 12.02 -13.17 7.85
C LEU A 202 10.76 -13.88 8.34
N GLU A 203 9.94 -13.22 9.15
CA GLU A 203 8.69 -13.77 9.64
C GLU A 203 7.67 -14.00 8.50
N ALA A 204 7.52 -13.04 7.59
CA ALA A 204 6.67 -13.19 6.41
C ALA A 204 7.12 -14.36 5.52
N LYS A 205 8.44 -14.49 5.28
CA LYS A 205 9.02 -15.61 4.52
C LYS A 205 8.75 -16.97 5.18
N LYS A 206 8.83 -17.04 6.52
CA LYS A 206 8.50 -18.27 7.28
C LYS A 206 7.02 -18.64 7.11
N LYS A 207 6.09 -17.68 7.22
CA LYS A 207 4.65 -17.91 7.02
C LYS A 207 4.34 -18.43 5.62
N ILE A 208 4.92 -17.81 4.58
CA ILE A 208 4.77 -18.26 3.18
C ILE A 208 5.33 -19.68 2.98
N LEU A 209 6.48 -20.00 3.59
CA LEU A 209 7.06 -21.33 3.48
C LEU A 209 6.19 -22.40 4.17
N GLU A 210 5.62 -22.07 5.32
CA GLU A 210 4.73 -22.96 6.05
C GLU A 210 3.44 -23.24 5.27
N GLU A 211 2.84 -22.21 4.67
CA GLU A 211 1.67 -22.34 3.81
C GLU A 211 1.96 -23.16 2.54
N LYS A 212 3.12 -22.97 1.91
CA LYS A 212 3.60 -23.80 0.78
C LYS A 212 3.81 -25.26 1.17
N LYS A 213 4.23 -25.55 2.41
CA LYS A 213 4.35 -26.92 2.92
C LYS A 213 2.97 -27.55 3.15
N LYS A 214 2.04 -26.81 3.78
CA LYS A 214 0.65 -27.25 4.03
C LYS A 214 -0.09 -27.58 2.72
N THR A 215 0.01 -26.69 1.72
CA THR A 215 -0.61 -26.91 0.39
C THR A 215 -0.01 -28.12 -0.35
N LYS A 216 1.32 -28.32 -0.30
CA LYS A 216 1.96 -29.52 -0.86
C LYS A 216 1.51 -30.82 -0.19
N LEU A 217 1.39 -30.82 1.15
CA LEU A 217 0.90 -31.97 1.91
C LEU A 217 -0.57 -32.29 1.57
N ALA A 218 -1.44 -31.28 1.54
CA ALA A 218 -2.83 -31.42 1.13
C ALA A 218 -2.96 -31.98 -0.30
N ALA A 219 -2.18 -31.45 -1.25
CA ALA A 219 -2.17 -31.95 -2.62
C ALA A 219 -1.68 -33.40 -2.74
N LYS A 220 -0.74 -33.83 -1.88
CA LYS A 220 -0.27 -35.23 -1.83
C LYS A 220 -1.36 -36.16 -1.28
N MET A 221 -2.04 -35.78 -0.20
CA MET A 221 -3.15 -36.55 0.37
C MET A 221 -4.30 -36.74 -0.63
N VAL A 222 -4.69 -35.69 -1.36
CA VAL A 222 -5.73 -35.79 -2.41
C VAL A 222 -5.31 -36.77 -3.51
N LYS A 223 -4.06 -36.74 -3.95
CA LYS A 223 -3.55 -37.68 -4.95
C LYS A 223 -3.54 -39.13 -4.45
N ASP A 224 -3.22 -39.35 -3.18
CA ASP A 224 -3.17 -40.68 -2.59
C ASP A 224 -4.60 -41.25 -2.39
N LEU A 225 -5.56 -40.42 -1.99
CA LEU A 225 -6.99 -40.77 -1.93
C LEU A 225 -7.55 -41.13 -3.32
N ALA A 226 -7.25 -40.34 -4.35
CA ALA A 226 -7.68 -40.65 -5.72
C ALA A 226 -7.08 -41.97 -6.25
N LYS A 227 -5.83 -42.30 -5.88
CA LYS A 227 -5.20 -43.59 -6.23
C LYS A 227 -5.84 -44.77 -5.50
N GLU A 228 -6.16 -44.60 -4.22
CA GLU A 228 -6.89 -45.58 -3.40
C GLU A 228 -8.27 -45.89 -4.01
N GLU A 229 -9.04 -44.86 -4.34
CA GLU A 229 -10.35 -45.00 -4.97
C GLU A 229 -10.25 -45.70 -6.34
N ALA A 230 -9.29 -45.30 -7.18
CA ALA A 230 -9.05 -45.96 -8.46
C ALA A 230 -8.66 -47.45 -8.32
N LYS A 231 -7.93 -47.82 -7.26
CA LYS A 231 -7.64 -49.23 -6.94
C LYS A 231 -8.89 -49.99 -6.49
N LYS A 232 -9.75 -49.37 -5.67
CA LYS A 232 -11.03 -49.96 -5.22
C LYS A 232 -11.98 -50.21 -6.39
N VAL A 233 -12.12 -49.26 -7.31
CA VAL A 233 -12.93 -49.42 -8.54
C VAL A 233 -12.41 -50.58 -9.40
N LYS A 234 -11.08 -50.70 -9.56
CA LYS A 234 -10.46 -51.83 -10.30
C LYS A 234 -10.64 -53.18 -9.60
N ALA A 235 -10.68 -53.21 -8.27
CA ALA A 235 -10.92 -54.44 -7.51
C ALA A 235 -12.39 -54.90 -7.62
N CYS A 236 -13.36 -53.99 -7.52
CA CYS A 236 -14.77 -54.31 -7.75
C CYS A 236 -15.05 -54.79 -9.18
N ALA A 237 -14.37 -54.22 -10.20
CA ALA A 237 -14.48 -54.66 -11.58
C ALA A 237 -13.90 -56.08 -11.84
N LYS A 238 -12.93 -56.54 -11.04
CA LYS A 238 -12.38 -57.91 -11.12
C LYS A 238 -13.26 -58.94 -10.39
N ALA A 239 -13.97 -58.53 -9.34
CA ALA A 239 -14.94 -59.39 -8.65
C ALA A 239 -16.20 -59.67 -9.49
N ALA A 240 -16.51 -58.84 -10.49
CA ALA A 240 -17.67 -59.00 -11.38
C ALA A 240 -17.45 -59.99 -12.55
N LYS A 241 -16.33 -60.74 -12.61
CA LYS A 241 -16.02 -61.67 -13.72
C LYS A 241 -16.39 -63.14 -13.48
N VAL A 242 -17.14 -63.44 -12.43
CA VAL A 242 -17.73 -64.77 -12.22
C VAL A 242 -19.22 -64.61 -11.98
N THR A 243 -19.99 -64.42 -13.06
CA THR A 243 -21.22 -65.16 -13.37
C THR A 243 -21.91 -64.56 -14.60
N THR A 244 -22.59 -65.45 -15.32
CA THR A 244 -23.59 -65.25 -16.38
C THR A 244 -23.11 -64.89 -17.79
N HIS A 245 -23.19 -65.93 -18.62
CA HIS A 245 -23.34 -65.94 -20.06
C HIS A 245 -24.56 -65.17 -20.57
N ALA A 246 -24.42 -64.71 -21.82
CA ALA A 246 -25.44 -64.46 -22.85
C ALA A 246 -26.43 -63.32 -22.63
N GLU A 247 -26.26 -62.24 -23.39
CA GLU A 247 -27.09 -61.96 -24.58
C GLU A 247 -26.50 -60.77 -25.38
N ASN A 248 -26.72 -60.83 -26.70
CA ASN A 248 -26.37 -59.80 -27.68
C ASN A 248 -26.89 -58.41 -27.28
N ILE A 249 -26.14 -57.35 -27.58
CA ILE A 249 -26.57 -56.13 -28.28
C ILE A 249 -25.34 -55.21 -28.48
N GLU A 250 -25.08 -54.93 -29.76
CA GLU A 250 -24.41 -53.76 -30.35
C GLU A 250 -22.99 -53.38 -29.89
N ASN A 251 -22.05 -53.68 -30.77
CA ASN A 251 -20.75 -53.01 -30.90
C ASN A 251 -20.94 -51.49 -31.06
N VAL A 252 -20.85 -50.72 -29.97
CA VAL A 252 -20.50 -49.30 -30.06
C VAL A 252 -18.98 -49.21 -30.22
N ILE A 253 -18.56 -49.15 -31.48
CA ILE A 253 -17.22 -48.73 -31.87
C ILE A 253 -17.04 -47.29 -31.35
N ILE A 254 -16.32 -47.11 -30.24
CA ILE A 254 -15.75 -45.81 -29.89
C ILE A 254 -14.67 -45.53 -30.95
N SER A 255 -15.10 -44.90 -32.04
CA SER A 255 -14.19 -44.31 -33.01
C SER A 255 -13.36 -43.28 -32.25
N THR A 256 -12.08 -43.58 -32.08
CA THR A 256 -11.06 -42.61 -31.67
C THR A 256 -11.05 -41.47 -32.69
N GLN A 257 -11.88 -40.46 -32.48
CA GLN A 257 -11.90 -39.25 -33.29
C GLN A 257 -10.67 -38.43 -32.93
N SER A 258 -9.55 -38.72 -33.59
CA SER A 258 -8.39 -37.83 -33.67
C SER A 258 -8.76 -36.64 -34.56
N GLY A 259 -9.53 -35.68 -34.02
CA GLY A 259 -10.07 -34.58 -34.80
C GLY A 259 -10.44 -33.38 -33.95
N CYS A 260 -10.51 -32.21 -34.59
CA CYS A 260 -10.85 -30.95 -33.93
C CYS A 260 -12.29 -31.00 -33.40
N VAL A 261 -12.48 -30.72 -32.11
CA VAL A 261 -13.79 -30.86 -31.43
C VAL A 261 -14.79 -29.75 -31.81
N GLN A 262 -14.32 -28.64 -32.40
CA GLN A 262 -15.15 -27.46 -32.57
C GLN A 262 -16.09 -27.48 -33.80
N LEU A 263 -17.29 -26.89 -33.69
CA LEU A 263 -18.25 -26.75 -34.79
C LEU A 263 -17.91 -25.56 -35.70
N LEU A 264 -18.19 -25.69 -37.01
CA LEU A 264 -18.03 -24.60 -37.97
C LEU A 264 -19.09 -23.52 -37.73
N THR A 265 -18.66 -22.27 -37.53
CA THR A 265 -19.56 -21.14 -37.26
C THR A 265 -19.98 -20.36 -38.51
N THR A 266 -19.33 -20.58 -39.65
CA THR A 266 -19.56 -19.84 -40.91
C THR A 266 -19.55 -20.75 -42.15
N GLY A 267 -20.21 -20.31 -43.22
CA GLY A 267 -20.26 -20.97 -44.53
C GLY A 267 -21.35 -22.05 -44.67
N LYS A 268 -21.35 -22.75 -45.82
CA LYS A 268 -22.38 -23.75 -46.19
C LYS A 268 -22.47 -24.96 -45.24
N ASN A 269 -21.45 -25.19 -44.42
CA ASN A 269 -21.39 -26.29 -43.45
C ASN A 269 -21.49 -25.80 -41.98
N LYS A 270 -22.08 -24.63 -41.74
CA LYS A 270 -22.32 -24.10 -40.39
C LYS A 270 -23.07 -25.14 -39.55
N GLY A 271 -22.61 -25.35 -38.32
CA GLY A 271 -23.17 -26.31 -37.36
C GLY A 271 -22.64 -27.74 -37.48
N LYS A 272 -21.84 -28.07 -38.51
CA LYS A 272 -21.17 -29.38 -38.60
C LYS A 272 -19.84 -29.40 -37.83
N SER A 273 -19.42 -30.58 -37.38
CA SER A 273 -18.13 -30.79 -36.73
C SER A 273 -16.97 -30.51 -37.67
N CYS A 274 -15.86 -30.02 -37.11
CA CYS A 274 -14.67 -29.75 -37.88
C CYS A 274 -14.03 -31.05 -38.36
N SER A 275 -13.90 -31.20 -39.67
CA SER A 275 -13.22 -32.35 -40.29
C SER A 275 -11.69 -32.26 -40.30
N CYS A 276 -11.10 -31.29 -39.57
CA CYS A 276 -9.65 -31.17 -39.49
C CYS A 276 -9.05 -32.27 -38.61
N ALA A 277 -8.25 -33.15 -39.21
CA ALA A 277 -7.49 -34.20 -38.51
C ALA A 277 -6.21 -33.66 -37.81
N LYS A 278 -5.65 -32.53 -38.29
CA LYS A 278 -4.45 -31.92 -37.70
C LYS A 278 -4.81 -31.05 -36.49
N ILE A 279 -4.41 -31.50 -35.31
CA ILE A 279 -4.55 -30.78 -34.04
C ILE A 279 -3.33 -29.90 -33.82
N TYR A 280 -3.56 -28.66 -33.38
CA TYR A 280 -2.51 -27.73 -32.99
C TYR A 280 -2.33 -27.73 -31.47
N GLN A 281 -3.36 -27.36 -30.71
CA GLN A 281 -3.32 -27.30 -29.24
C GLN A 281 -4.73 -27.44 -28.67
N ASN A 282 -4.88 -28.04 -27.48
CA ASN A 282 -6.16 -28.23 -26.78
C ASN A 282 -7.26 -28.91 -27.62
N ASN A 283 -6.92 -29.92 -28.43
CA ASN A 283 -7.86 -30.62 -29.32
C ASN A 283 -8.54 -29.71 -30.37
N LEU A 284 -7.91 -28.59 -30.74
CA LEU A 284 -8.37 -27.66 -31.76
C LEU A 284 -7.41 -27.66 -32.96
N CYS A 285 -7.95 -27.49 -34.17
CA CYS A 285 -7.14 -27.19 -35.33
C CYS A 285 -6.64 -25.73 -35.29
N LEU A 286 -5.58 -25.42 -36.03
CA LEU A 286 -4.97 -24.08 -36.07
C LEU A 286 -5.99 -22.97 -36.37
N ARG A 287 -6.96 -23.25 -37.25
CA ARG A 287 -8.04 -22.31 -37.59
C ARG A 287 -8.92 -21.98 -36.38
N HIS A 288 -9.34 -22.98 -35.61
CA HIS A 288 -10.20 -22.76 -34.44
C HIS A 288 -9.42 -22.19 -33.25
N HIS A 289 -8.17 -22.57 -33.07
CA HIS A 289 -7.29 -21.96 -32.08
C HIS A 289 -7.15 -20.44 -32.30
N ASN A 290 -6.93 -20.03 -33.55
CA ASN A 290 -6.77 -18.62 -33.90
C ASN A 290 -8.08 -17.82 -33.82
N LEU A 291 -9.23 -18.43 -34.13
CA LEU A 291 -10.54 -17.78 -33.98
C LEU A 291 -10.88 -17.49 -32.51
N ILE A 292 -10.57 -18.42 -31.61
CA ILE A 292 -10.79 -18.24 -30.17
C ILE A 292 -9.86 -17.15 -29.62
N ASN A 293 -8.59 -17.15 -30.01
CA ASN A 293 -7.62 -16.16 -29.54
C ASN A 293 -7.84 -14.75 -30.12
N LYS A 294 -8.41 -14.63 -31.33
CA LYS A 294 -8.80 -13.32 -31.90
C LYS A 294 -10.02 -12.70 -31.23
N ASN A 295 -10.88 -13.50 -30.60
CA ASN A 295 -12.09 -13.04 -29.92
C ASN A 295 -11.93 -12.90 -28.41
N LYS A 296 -10.70 -12.98 -27.87
CA LYS A 296 -10.48 -12.62 -26.46
C LYS A 296 -10.69 -11.10 -26.29
N PRO A 297 -11.56 -10.66 -25.37
CA PRO A 297 -11.59 -9.26 -25.00
C PRO A 297 -10.23 -8.86 -24.41
N TYR A 298 -9.73 -7.70 -24.81
CA TYR A 298 -8.46 -7.14 -24.37
C TYR A 298 -8.50 -6.93 -22.85
N ASP A 299 -7.84 -7.81 -22.10
CA ASP A 299 -7.47 -7.58 -20.71
C ASP A 299 -6.15 -6.79 -20.71
N GLY A 300 -6.21 -5.52 -20.35
CA GLY A 300 -5.12 -4.55 -20.43
C GLY A 300 -3.95 -4.81 -19.47
N THR A 301 -3.41 -6.02 -19.44
CA THR A 301 -2.22 -6.42 -18.69
C THR A 301 -1.41 -7.43 -19.52
N GLY A 302 -0.57 -6.95 -20.42
CA GLY A 302 0.31 -7.85 -21.17
C GLY A 302 1.20 -7.16 -22.18
N THR A 303 2.48 -7.07 -21.83
CA THR A 303 3.62 -6.70 -22.67
C THR A 303 3.54 -7.33 -24.07
N ASN A 304 3.53 -6.47 -25.09
CA ASN A 304 3.61 -6.85 -26.49
C ASN A 304 5.08 -7.06 -26.87
N TYR A 305 5.56 -8.31 -26.87
CA TYR A 305 6.74 -8.70 -27.64
C TYR A 305 6.24 -9.46 -28.87
N GLY A 306 6.10 -8.71 -29.97
CA GLY A 306 5.95 -9.25 -31.31
C GLY A 306 7.32 -9.43 -31.96
N ASN A 307 7.54 -10.65 -32.45
CA ASN A 307 8.38 -11.07 -33.57
C ASN A 307 9.92 -10.92 -33.48
N PRO A 308 10.70 -12.03 -33.58
CA PRO A 308 12.16 -12.01 -33.64
C PRO A 308 12.63 -11.87 -35.09
N GLU A 309 12.82 -10.64 -35.56
CA GLU A 309 13.54 -10.40 -36.81
C GLU A 309 14.04 -8.95 -36.89
N GLN A 310 14.85 -8.55 -35.91
CA GLN A 310 15.75 -7.38 -35.94
C GLN A 310 16.59 -7.36 -34.65
N ALA A 311 17.36 -8.42 -34.42
CA ALA A 311 18.41 -8.42 -33.40
C ALA A 311 19.72 -7.97 -34.06
N GLY A 312 19.81 -6.67 -34.31
CA GLY A 312 21.00 -6.01 -34.82
C GLY A 312 21.23 -4.72 -34.04
N LEU A 313 22.22 -4.76 -33.16
CA LEU A 313 22.73 -3.66 -32.33
C LEU A 313 21.83 -3.23 -31.16
N TRP A 314 22.51 -2.86 -30.06
CA TRP A 314 21.98 -2.31 -28.80
C TRP A 314 21.64 -3.30 -27.67
N VAL A 315 22.63 -4.07 -27.19
CA VAL A 315 22.90 -4.22 -25.74
C VAL A 315 24.37 -4.61 -25.54
N GLN A 316 25.21 -3.69 -25.08
CA GLN A 316 26.39 -4.05 -24.30
C GLN A 316 26.85 -2.88 -23.42
N TRP A 317 25.99 -2.44 -22.50
CA TRP A 317 26.37 -1.51 -21.43
C TRP A 317 25.67 -1.88 -20.12
N VAL A 318 26.07 -3.01 -19.53
CA VAL A 318 26.02 -3.22 -18.08
C VAL A 318 27.16 -4.16 -17.71
N ASN A 319 28.34 -3.58 -17.46
CA ASN A 319 29.28 -4.09 -16.47
C ASN A 319 30.07 -2.88 -15.97
N GLY A 320 29.92 -2.60 -14.68
CA GLY A 320 30.65 -1.53 -14.02
C GLY A 320 32.15 -1.79 -14.07
N GLN A 321 32.86 -0.88 -14.71
CA GLN A 321 34.16 -0.43 -14.29
C GLN A 321 34.09 1.11 -14.27
N GLU A 322 34.45 1.70 -13.13
CA GLU A 322 34.66 3.14 -13.01
C GLU A 322 35.82 3.53 -13.94
N PRO A 323 35.71 4.60 -14.74
CA PRO A 323 36.88 5.14 -15.42
C PRO A 323 37.80 5.79 -14.39
N GLU A 324 39.08 5.42 -14.43
CA GLU A 324 40.14 6.09 -13.68
C GLU A 324 40.22 7.57 -14.10
N PRO A 325 40.58 8.48 -13.18
CA PRO A 325 40.78 9.89 -13.51
C PRO A 325 42.00 10.06 -14.43
N ASP A 326 41.77 10.66 -15.60
CA ASP A 326 42.83 11.09 -16.52
C ASP A 326 43.82 12.00 -15.80
N THR A 327 45.06 11.53 -15.69
CA THR A 327 46.22 12.35 -15.34
C THR A 327 46.63 13.16 -16.56
N ASP A 328 46.49 14.47 -16.50
CA ASP A 328 47.04 15.39 -17.49
C ASP A 328 48.57 15.22 -17.59
N PRO A 329 49.15 15.14 -18.80
CA PRO A 329 50.59 15.13 -18.97
C PRO A 329 51.19 16.52 -18.70
N ASP A 330 52.21 16.52 -17.83
CA ASP A 330 53.08 17.67 -17.53
C ASP A 330 53.60 18.33 -18.83
N PRO A 331 53.58 19.67 -18.96
CA PRO A 331 54.24 20.35 -20.05
C PRO A 331 55.77 20.29 -19.86
N GLU A 332 56.45 19.75 -20.87
CA GLU A 332 57.91 19.70 -20.97
C GLU A 332 58.57 21.09 -20.76
N PRO A 333 59.76 21.12 -20.13
CA PRO A 333 60.45 22.36 -19.80
C PRO A 333 61.03 23.04 -21.04
N LYS A 334 60.87 24.36 -21.10
CA LYS A 334 61.67 25.28 -21.94
C LYS A 334 62.70 26.00 -21.09
#